data_AF-A0A832GXV3-F1
#
_entry.id   AF-A0A832GXV3-F1
#
_cell.length_a   1.000
_cell.length_b   1.000
_cell.length_c   1.000
_cell.angle_alpha   90.00
_cell.angle_beta   90.00
_cell.angle_gamma   90.00
#
_symmetry.space_group_name_H-M   'P 1'
#
loop_
_entity.id
_entity.type
_entity.pdbx_description
1 polymer ?
#
loop_
_entity_poly.entity_id
_entity_poly.type
_entity_poly.pdbx_seq_one_letter_code
_entity_poly.pdbx_strand_id
1 'polypeptide(L)' 'MNKVKVTRSFQVTIPKEVREALGIRVGDYLRVYLDDKGRIVMEKISASRRTLRAGRP' A
#
# COMPACT_ATOMS: atom_id res chain seq x y z
N MET A 1 -18.76 1.72 -6.04
CA MET A 1 -17.91 2.89 -5.71
C MET A 1 -18.12 3.20 -4.24
N ASN A 2 -17.14 2.87 -3.40
CA ASN A 2 -17.32 2.89 -1.95
C ASN A 2 -16.78 4.22 -1.41
N LYS A 3 -17.67 5.06 -0.88
CA LYS A 3 -17.30 6.33 -0.26
C LYS A 3 -16.88 6.08 1.18
N VAL A 4 -15.66 6.45 1.53
CA VAL A 4 -15.15 6.37 2.91
C VAL A 4 -14.95 7.77 3.47
N LYS A 5 -15.22 7.92 4.77
CA LYS A 5 -14.97 9.17 5.49
C LYS A 5 -13.55 9.14 6.05
N VAL A 6 -12.84 10.26 5.90
CA VAL A 6 -11.59 10.49 6.61
C VAL A 6 -11.91 10.65 8.09
N THR A 7 -11.30 9.83 8.95
CA THR A 7 -11.49 9.87 10.39
C THR A 7 -10.47 10.82 11.03
N ARG A 8 -10.14 10.63 12.31
CA ARG A 8 -9.19 11.47 13.02
C ARG A 8 -7.79 11.30 12.45
N SER A 9 -6.96 12.34 12.58
CA SER A 9 -5.56 12.32 12.13
C SER A 9 -5.38 11.90 10.67
N PHE A 10 -6.35 12.25 9.81
CA PHE A 10 -6.34 11.94 8.38
C PHE A 10 -6.31 10.44 8.03
N GLN A 11 -6.76 9.58 8.95
CA GLN A 11 -6.85 8.15 8.69
C GLN A 11 -8.02 7.83 7.75
N VAL A 12 -7.81 6.90 6.82
CA VAL A 12 -8.84 6.37 5.94
C VAL A 12 -8.94 4.87 6.10
N THR A 13 -10.17 4.38 6.26
CA THR A 13 -10.40 2.93 6.32
C THR A 13 -10.49 2.38 4.91
N ILE A 14 -9.57 1.48 4.56
CA ILE A 14 -9.65 0.73 3.30
C ILE A 14 -10.77 -0.32 3.45
N PRO A 15 -11.84 -0.25 2.63
CA PRO A 15 -12.95 -1.18 2.71
C PRO A 15 -12.50 -2.61 2.35
N LYS A 16 -13.23 -3.61 2.84
CA LYS A 16 -12.85 -5.03 2.76
C LYS A 16 -12.54 -5.47 1.32
N GLU A 17 -13.37 -5.10 0.36
CA GLU A 17 -13.22 -5.44 -1.06
C GLU A 17 -11.84 -5.02 -1.62
N VAL A 18 -11.41 -3.79 -1.30
CA VAL A 18 -10.12 -3.26 -1.75
C VAL A 18 -8.95 -3.94 -1.04
N ARG A 19 -9.11 -4.24 0.26
CA ARG A 19 -8.11 -4.96 1.05
C ARG A 19 -7.86 -6.37 0.52
N GLU A 20 -8.94 -7.09 0.18
CA GLU A 20 -8.87 -8.45 -0.36
C GLU A 20 -8.27 -8.46 -1.77
N ALA A 21 -8.70 -7.53 -2.63
CA ALA A 21 -8.14 -7.39 -3.98
C ALA A 21 -6.64 -7.08 -3.99
N LEU A 22 -6.17 -6.24 -3.05
CA LEU A 22 -4.76 -5.87 -2.91
C LEU A 22 -3.96 -6.80 -1.97
N GLY A 23 -4.62 -7.74 -1.29
CA GLY A 23 -4.00 -8.64 -0.33
C GLY A 23 -3.24 -7.92 0.79
N ILE A 24 -3.71 -6.75 1.24
CA ILE A 24 -3.06 -5.94 2.27
C ILE A 24 -3.37 -6.53 3.65
N ARG A 25 -2.33 -6.76 4.44
CA ARG A 25 -2.43 -7.24 5.83
C ARG A 25 -2.04 -6.13 6.80
N VAL A 26 -2.47 -6.28 8.06
CA VAL A 26 -2.04 -5.38 9.13
C VAL A 26 -0.52 -5.49 9.28
N GLY A 27 0.17 -4.35 9.24
CA GLY A 27 1.64 -4.28 9.26
C GLY A 27 2.30 -4.14 7.88
N ASP A 28 1.54 -4.23 6.79
CA ASP A 28 2.08 -3.94 5.45
C ASP A 28 2.36 -2.44 5.28
N TYR A 29 3.46 -2.13 4.59
CA TYR A 29 3.79 -0.76 4.20
C TYR A 29 3.23 -0.44 2.81
N LEU A 30 2.59 0.71 2.70
CA LEU A 30 2.08 1.26 1.44
C LEU A 30 2.86 2.52 1.08
N ARG A 31 3.17 2.69 -0.20
CA ARG A 31 3.67 3.94 -0.76
C ARG A 31 2.47 4.80 -1.13
N VAL A 32 2.45 6.06 -0.68
CA VAL A 32 1.40 7.03 -0.98
C VAL A 32 2.01 8.18 -1.77
N TYR A 33 1.45 8.51 -2.92
CA TYR A 33 1.89 9.63 -3.75
C TYR A 33 0.73 10.23 -4.54
N LEU A 34 0.97 11.40 -5.11
CA LEU A 34 0.04 12.06 -6.03
C LEU A 34 0.42 11.70 -7.47
N ASP A 35 -0.56 11.21 -8.22
CA ASP A 35 -0.46 11.06 -9.67
C ASP A 35 -0.59 12.43 -10.37
N ASP A 36 -0.17 12.51 -11.64
CA ASP A 36 -0.19 13.74 -12.45
C ASP A 36 -1.60 14.31 -12.62
N LYS A 37 -2.62 13.47 -12.44
CA LYS A 37 -4.05 13.83 -12.48
C LYS A 37 -4.59 14.34 -11.14
N GLY A 38 -3.73 14.58 -10.15
CA GLY A 38 -4.11 15.03 -8.81
C GLY A 38 -4.81 13.97 -7.97
N ARG A 39 -4.61 12.68 -8.27
CA ARG A 39 -5.22 11.55 -7.56
C ARG A 39 -4.26 10.99 -6.53
N ILE A 40 -4.78 10.63 -5.35
CA ILE A 40 -4.00 9.91 -4.35
C ILE A 40 -3.90 8.45 -4.78
N VAL A 41 -2.69 7.98 -5.02
CA VAL A 41 -2.38 6.59 -5.36
C VAL A 41 -1.69 5.93 -4.16
N MET A 42 -2.15 4.74 -3.79
CA MET A 42 -1.56 3.91 -2.74
C MET A 42 -1.14 2.58 -3.33
N GLU A 43 0.16 2.27 -3.26
CA GLU A 43 0.72 1.03 -3.80
C GLU A 43 1.35 0.18 -2.70
N LYS A 44 1.13 -1.14 -2.76
CA LYS A 44 1.77 -2.08 -1.84
C LYS A 44 3.26 -2.19 -2.13
N ILE A 45 4.09 -1.92 -1.14
CA ILE A 45 5.54 -2.07 -1.26
C ILE A 45 5.85 -3.56 -1.08
N SER A 46 6.16 -4.27 -2.18
CA SER A 46 6.77 -5.59 -2.08
C SER A 46 8.23 -5.40 -1.66
N ALA A 47 8.52 -5.59 -0.37
CA ALA A 47 9.89 -5.69 0.10
C ALA A 47 10.49 -7.03 -0.38
N SER A 48 10.78 -7.14 -1.67
CA SER A 48 11.66 -8.21 -2.13
C SER A 48 13.05 -7.92 -1.55
N ARG A 49 13.42 -8.60 -0.46
CA ARG A 49 14.84 -8.72 -0.14
C ARG A 49 15.46 -9.44 -1.33
N ARG A 50 16.18 -8.71 -2.20
CA ARG A 50 17.15 -9.35 -3.08
C ARG A 50 18.24 -9.90 -2.15
N THR A 51 18.15 -11.18 -1.80
CA THR A 51 19.29 -11.89 -1.23
C THR A 51 20.38 -11.87 -2.28
N LEU A 52 21.31 -10.93 -2.15
CA LEU A 52 22.56 -10.96 -2.90
C LEU A 52 23.26 -12.25 -2.47
N ARG A 53 23.33 -13.24 -3.38
CA ARG A 53 24.18 -14.40 -3.16
C ARG A 53 25.62 -13.87 -3.16
N ALA A 54 26.21 -13.73 -1.99
CA ALA A 54 27.65 -13.57 -1.87
C ALA A 54 28.26 -14.88 -2.39
N GLY A 55 28.74 -14.85 -3.64
CA GLY A 55 29.51 -15.96 -4.19
C GLY A 55 30.69 -16.21 -3.27
N ARG A 56 30.72 -17.39 -2.65
CA ARG A 56 31.95 -17.94 -2.08
C ARG A 56 32.84 -18.33 -3.27
N PRO A 57 34.14 -18.00 -3.26
CA PRO A 57 35.04 -18.29 -4.38
C PRO A 57 35.07 -19.78 -4.73
#